data_AF-A0A8C9GF39-F1
#
_entry.id   AF-A0A8C9GF39-F1
#
_cell.length_a   1.000
_cell.length_b   1.000
_cell.length_c   1.000
_cell.angle_alpha   90.00
_cell.angle_beta   90.00
_cell.angle_gamma   90.00
#
_symmetry.space_group_name_H-M   'P 1'
#
loop_
_entity.id
_entity.type
_entity.pdbx_description
1 polymer ?
#
loop_
_entity_poly.entity_id
_entity_poly.type
_entity_poly.pdbx_seq_one_letter_code
_entity_poly.pdbx_strand_id
1 'polypeptide(L)'
;MGFIFSKSMNESMKNQKEFMLMNARLQIKISFIRMFCSWRESAWNFFSLEAHSLSQLERQLIMQSEMRERQMAMQIAWSREFLKYFGTFFGFAAISLTAGAIKRKKPAFLVPIVPLSFILTYQYDLGYGTLLERMKGEAEDILETEKSKLQLPRGMITFESIEKARKEQSIFFIDK
;
A
#
# COMPACT_ATOMS: atom_id res chain seq x y z
N MET A 1 -37.00 14.70 84.31
CA MET A 1 -36.21 13.63 83.67
C MET A 1 -36.27 13.60 82.13
N GLY A 2 -36.90 14.56 81.44
CA GLY A 2 -37.03 14.52 79.96
C GLY A 2 -35.95 15.24 79.15
N PHE A 3 -35.13 16.10 79.77
CA PHE A 3 -34.20 16.98 79.05
C PHE A 3 -32.85 16.32 78.68
N ILE A 4 -32.41 15.33 79.45
CA ILE A 4 -31.13 14.64 79.23
C ILE A 4 -31.24 13.62 78.09
N PHE A 5 -32.41 13.00 77.92
CA PHE A 5 -32.63 12.01 76.85
C PHE A 5 -32.70 12.66 75.46
N SER A 6 -33.27 13.88 75.35
CA SER A 6 -33.33 14.61 74.07
C SER A 6 -31.96 15.08 73.58
N LYS A 7 -31.01 15.41 74.47
CA LYS A 7 -29.64 15.78 74.07
C LYS A 7 -28.87 14.59 73.49
N SER A 8 -28.93 13.45 74.18
CA SER A 8 -28.29 12.20 73.73
C SER A 8 -28.78 11.78 72.34
N MET A 9 -30.09 11.87 72.09
CA MET A 9 -30.67 11.50 70.80
C MET A 9 -30.35 12.49 69.67
N ASN A 10 -30.14 13.77 69.98
CA ASN A 10 -29.76 14.77 68.98
C ASN A 10 -28.27 14.64 68.61
N GLU A 11 -27.43 14.27 69.58
CA GLU A 11 -26.00 14.03 69.39
C GLU A 11 -25.74 12.77 68.55
N SER A 12 -26.52 11.70 68.75
CA SER A 12 -26.44 10.49 67.92
C SER A 12 -26.90 10.74 66.47
N MET A 13 -27.96 11.53 66.26
CA MET A 13 -28.41 11.96 64.93
C MET A 13 -27.38 12.85 64.23
N LYS A 14 -26.69 13.73 64.97
CA LYS A 14 -25.62 14.56 64.42
C LYS A 14 -24.41 13.71 64.02
N ASN A 15 -24.01 12.76 64.85
CA ASN A 15 -22.92 11.82 64.52
C ASN A 15 -23.28 10.97 63.30
N GLN A 16 -24.53 10.50 63.18
CA GLN A 16 -24.98 9.82 61.96
C GLN A 16 -24.92 10.71 60.71
N LYS A 17 -25.29 11.99 60.82
CA LYS A 17 -25.15 12.95 59.71
C LYS A 17 -23.69 13.18 59.32
N GLU A 18 -22.78 13.28 60.28
CA GLU A 18 -21.33 13.42 60.03
C GLU A 18 -20.75 12.16 59.36
N PHE A 19 -21.17 10.96 59.77
CA PHE A 19 -20.78 9.71 59.10
C PHE A 19 -21.28 9.66 57.65
N MET A 20 -22.53 10.05 57.41
CA MET A 20 -23.07 10.15 56.04
C MET A 20 -22.30 11.17 55.20
N LEU A 21 -21.96 12.33 55.77
CA LEU A 21 -21.19 13.37 55.10
C LEU A 21 -19.76 12.91 54.78
N MET A 22 -19.09 12.22 55.72
CA MET A 22 -17.74 11.70 55.55
C MET A 22 -17.69 10.61 54.46
N ASN A 23 -18.68 9.73 54.41
CA ASN A 23 -18.79 8.71 53.36
C ASN A 23 -19.05 9.34 51.98
N ALA A 24 -19.92 10.36 51.91
CA ALA A 24 -20.14 11.11 50.67
C ALA A 24 -18.84 11.78 50.16
N ARG A 25 -18.04 12.38 51.05
CA ARG A 25 -16.74 12.96 50.70
C ARG A 25 -15.73 11.92 50.23
N LEU A 26 -15.73 10.72 50.82
CA LEU A 26 -14.88 9.61 50.39
C LEU A 26 -15.30 9.05 49.03
N GLN A 27 -16.60 8.91 48.79
CA GLN A 27 -17.14 8.47 47.49
C GLN A 27 -16.76 9.45 46.38
N ILE A 28 -16.81 10.76 46.64
CA ILE A 28 -16.35 11.77 45.68
C ILE A 28 -14.85 11.60 45.37
N LYS A 29 -14.00 11.42 46.38
CA LYS A 29 -12.55 11.18 46.18
C LYS A 29 -12.29 9.90 45.39
N ILE A 30 -12.97 8.80 45.72
CA ILE A 30 -12.85 7.51 45.01
C ILE A 30 -13.34 7.65 43.57
N SER A 31 -14.45 8.34 43.35
CA SER A 31 -14.99 8.61 42.01
C SER A 31 -14.00 9.42 41.18
N PHE A 32 -13.36 10.43 41.79
CA PHE A 32 -12.32 11.23 41.13
C PHE A 32 -11.07 10.41 40.78
N ILE A 33 -10.61 9.54 41.69
CA ILE A 33 -9.48 8.64 41.45
C ILE A 33 -9.81 7.64 40.34
N ARG A 34 -11.03 7.06 40.36
CA ARG A 34 -11.49 6.15 39.30
C ARG A 34 -11.58 6.85 37.95
N MET A 35 -12.11 8.07 37.92
CA MET A 35 -12.19 8.87 36.70
C MET A 35 -10.80 9.20 36.16
N PHE A 36 -9.87 9.61 37.02
CA PHE A 36 -8.49 9.90 36.62
C PHE A 36 -7.74 8.64 36.16
N CYS A 37 -7.94 7.50 36.83
CA CYS A 37 -7.34 6.24 36.42
C CYS A 37 -7.91 5.74 35.09
N SER A 38 -9.23 5.82 34.90
CA SER A 38 -9.91 5.50 33.65
C SER A 38 -9.45 6.41 32.52
N TRP A 39 -9.35 7.72 32.75
CA TRP A 39 -8.85 8.67 31.76
C TRP A 39 -7.40 8.39 31.37
N ARG A 40 -6.55 8.08 32.35
CA ARG A 40 -5.15 7.69 32.11
C ARG A 40 -5.07 6.42 31.26
N GLU A 41 -5.89 5.42 31.54
CA GLU A 41 -5.92 4.17 30.79
C GLU A 41 -6.45 4.35 29.37
N SER A 42 -7.48 5.19 29.17
CA SER A 42 -7.92 5.63 27.86
C SER A 42 -6.82 6.39 27.09
N ALA A 43 -6.06 7.26 27.76
CA ALA A 43 -4.93 7.95 27.15
C ALA A 43 -3.79 7.00 26.77
N TRP A 44 -3.47 6.00 27.61
CA TRP A 44 -2.50 4.96 27.29
C TRP A 44 -2.94 4.08 26.12
N ASN A 45 -4.21 3.69 26.07
CA ASN A 45 -4.76 2.89 24.96
C ASN A 45 -4.81 3.68 23.65
N PHE A 46 -5.10 4.99 23.72
CA PHE A 46 -5.04 5.85 22.55
C PHE A 46 -3.61 5.97 22.00
N PHE A 47 -2.64 6.22 22.89
CA PHE A 47 -1.23 6.31 22.50
C PHE A 47 -0.67 4.98 21.98
N SER A 48 -1.06 3.84 22.56
CA SER A 48 -0.62 2.52 22.11
C SER A 48 -1.20 2.16 20.73
N LEU A 49 -2.46 2.51 20.43
CA LEU A 49 -3.05 2.33 19.10
C LEU A 49 -2.29 3.13 18.02
N GLU A 50 -1.94 4.39 18.31
CA GLU A 50 -1.22 5.24 17.38
C GLU A 50 0.21 4.73 17.14
N ALA A 51 0.92 4.30 18.20
CA ALA A 51 2.23 3.69 18.09
C ALA A 51 2.24 2.39 17.26
N HIS A 52 1.19 1.56 17.40
CA HIS A 52 1.02 0.37 16.56
C HIS A 52 0.79 0.74 15.08
N SER A 53 0.00 1.78 14.81
CA SER A 53 -0.24 2.24 13.43
C SER A 53 1.03 2.78 12.76
N LEU A 54 1.85 3.55 13.48
CA LEU A 54 3.14 4.06 12.99
C LEU A 54 4.11 2.92 12.67
N SER A 55 4.22 1.93 13.58
CA SER A 55 5.07 0.75 13.37
C SER A 55 4.64 -0.08 12.15
N GLN A 56 3.34 -0.15 11.85
CA GLN A 56 2.83 -0.82 10.65
C GLN A 56 3.16 -0.03 9.38
N LEU A 57 3.07 1.30 9.43
CA LEU A 57 3.36 2.20 8.30
C LEU A 57 4.85 2.20 7.93
N GLU A 58 5.75 2.25 8.92
CA GLU A 58 7.21 2.17 8.71
C GLU A 58 7.62 0.87 8.01
N ARG A 59 7.04 -0.27 8.43
CA ARG A 59 7.29 -1.56 7.78
C ARG A 59 6.77 -1.60 6.36
N GLN A 60 5.61 -0.99 6.09
CA GLN A 60 5.07 -0.90 4.73
C GLN A 60 5.98 -0.05 3.83
N LEU A 61 6.54 1.05 4.32
CA LEU A 61 7.46 1.90 3.57
C LEU A 61 8.77 1.17 3.24
N ILE A 62 9.38 0.49 4.22
CA ILE A 62 10.62 -0.27 4.01
C ILE A 62 10.37 -1.44 3.05
N MET A 63 9.25 -2.15 3.20
CA MET A 63 8.88 -3.23 2.29
C MET A 63 8.64 -2.71 0.87
N GLN A 64 8.03 -1.53 0.70
CA GLN A 64 7.81 -0.94 -0.62
C GLN A 64 9.10 -0.54 -1.32
N SER A 65 10.06 0.07 -0.61
CA SER A 65 11.36 0.41 -1.21
C SER A 65 12.10 -0.85 -1.64
N GLU A 66 12.11 -1.86 -0.77
CA GLU A 66 12.83 -3.12 -1.01
C GLU A 66 12.18 -3.95 -2.13
N MET A 67 10.84 -4.00 -2.18
CA MET A 67 10.10 -4.65 -3.27
C MET A 67 10.34 -3.95 -4.61
N ARG A 68 10.44 -2.62 -4.63
CA ARG A 68 10.73 -1.86 -5.85
C ARG A 68 12.13 -2.16 -6.39
N GLU A 69 13.14 -2.17 -5.51
CA GLU A 69 14.50 -2.53 -5.88
C GLU A 69 14.59 -3.98 -6.38
N ARG A 70 13.91 -4.91 -5.70
CA ARG A 70 13.86 -6.32 -6.10
C ARG A 70 13.11 -6.53 -7.41
N GLN A 71 12.02 -5.81 -7.65
CA GLN A 71 11.29 -5.86 -8.92
C GLN A 71 12.17 -5.38 -10.07
N MET A 72 12.96 -4.32 -9.86
CA MET A 72 13.92 -3.88 -10.88
C MET A 72 15.05 -4.88 -11.09
N ALA A 73 15.63 -5.41 -10.01
CA ALA A 73 16.69 -6.43 -10.10
C ALA A 73 16.18 -7.69 -10.81
N MET A 74 14.94 -8.09 -10.57
CA MET A 74 14.30 -9.21 -11.25
C MET A 74 14.04 -8.93 -12.73
N GLN A 75 13.63 -7.72 -13.11
CA GLN A 75 13.50 -7.34 -14.53
C GLN A 75 14.84 -7.43 -15.27
N ILE A 76 15.91 -6.92 -14.66
CA ILE A 76 17.28 -7.01 -15.23
C ILE A 76 17.72 -8.47 -15.35
N ALA A 77 17.54 -9.25 -14.28
CA ALA A 77 17.90 -10.67 -14.26
C ALA A 77 17.11 -11.46 -15.31
N TRP A 78 15.81 -11.17 -15.46
CA TRP A 78 14.96 -11.78 -16.47
C TRP A 78 15.45 -11.49 -17.89
N SER A 79 15.75 -10.23 -18.21
CA SER A 79 16.30 -9.87 -19.54
C SER A 79 17.64 -10.56 -19.80
N ARG A 80 18.51 -10.70 -18.78
CA ARG A 80 19.79 -11.42 -18.90
C ARG A 80 19.61 -12.92 -19.18
N GLU A 81 18.67 -13.57 -18.49
CA GLU A 81 18.36 -14.97 -18.74
C GLU A 81 17.70 -15.15 -20.13
N PHE A 82 16.79 -14.26 -20.51
CA PHE A 82 16.17 -14.27 -21.83
C PHE A 82 17.22 -14.21 -22.95
N LEU A 83 18.22 -13.34 -22.84
CA LEU A 83 19.29 -13.21 -23.84
C LEU A 83 20.09 -14.49 -24.04
N LYS A 84 20.34 -15.28 -22.97
CA LYS A 84 21.08 -16.54 -23.09
C LYS A 84 20.31 -17.55 -23.94
N TYR A 85 19.04 -17.77 -23.61
CA TYR A 85 18.21 -18.75 -24.34
C TYR A 85 17.80 -18.24 -25.73
N PHE A 86 17.39 -16.99 -25.84
CA PHE A 86 16.99 -16.41 -27.11
C PHE A 86 18.18 -16.22 -28.05
N GLY A 87 19.38 -15.89 -27.54
CA GLY A 87 20.59 -15.77 -28.34
C GLY A 87 21.01 -17.10 -28.96
N THR A 88 20.95 -18.20 -28.22
CA THR A 88 21.23 -19.54 -28.78
C THR A 88 20.19 -19.93 -29.83
N PHE A 89 18.90 -19.72 -29.56
CA PHE A 89 17.83 -19.93 -30.52
C PHE A 89 18.01 -19.09 -31.80
N PHE A 90 18.30 -17.80 -31.65
CA PHE A 90 18.56 -16.90 -32.77
C PHE A 90 19.76 -17.36 -33.60
N GLY A 91 20.83 -17.84 -32.98
CA GLY A 91 21.98 -18.43 -33.67
C GLY A 91 21.58 -19.64 -34.52
N PHE A 92 20.86 -20.60 -33.94
CA PHE A 92 20.34 -21.75 -34.69
C PHE A 92 19.39 -21.34 -35.82
N ALA A 93 18.49 -20.40 -35.57
CA ALA A 93 17.54 -19.90 -36.57
C ALA A 93 18.27 -19.17 -37.71
N ALA A 94 19.23 -18.31 -37.40
CA ALA A 94 20.02 -17.57 -38.37
C ALA A 94 20.82 -18.51 -39.28
N ILE A 95 21.50 -19.52 -38.71
CA ILE A 95 22.23 -20.53 -39.50
C ILE A 95 21.25 -21.31 -40.39
N SER A 96 20.14 -21.78 -39.82
CA SER A 96 19.14 -22.59 -40.54
C SER A 96 18.48 -21.82 -41.69
N LEU A 97 18.10 -20.56 -41.45
CA LEU A 97 17.48 -19.70 -42.45
C LEU A 97 18.48 -19.26 -43.53
N THR A 98 19.73 -19.00 -43.16
CA THR A 98 20.79 -18.64 -44.12
C THR A 98 21.12 -19.81 -45.04
N ALA A 99 21.28 -21.02 -44.47
CA ALA A 99 21.46 -22.24 -45.27
C ALA A 99 20.26 -22.51 -46.19
N GLY A 100 19.04 -22.29 -45.68
CA GLY A 100 17.81 -22.39 -46.46
C GLY A 100 17.74 -21.37 -47.61
N ALA A 101 18.14 -20.12 -47.36
CA ALA A 101 18.18 -19.06 -48.37
C ALA A 101 19.15 -19.40 -49.52
N ILE A 102 20.32 -19.95 -49.19
CA ILE A 102 21.32 -20.38 -50.18
C ILE A 102 20.78 -21.56 -51.00
N LYS A 103 20.24 -22.60 -50.35
CA LYS A 103 19.74 -23.81 -51.04
C LYS A 103 18.55 -23.52 -51.95
N ARG A 104 17.64 -22.63 -51.52
CA ARG A 104 16.43 -22.26 -52.26
C ARG A 104 16.64 -21.06 -53.21
N LYS A 105 17.82 -20.42 -53.18
CA LYS A 105 18.16 -19.18 -53.90
C LYS A 105 17.12 -18.05 -53.71
N LYS A 106 16.48 -18.00 -52.54
CA LYS A 106 15.46 -16.99 -52.22
C LYS A 106 15.91 -16.20 -50.99
N PRO A 107 16.24 -14.90 -51.13
CA PRO A 107 16.67 -14.08 -49.99
C PRO A 107 15.52 -13.80 -49.00
N ALA A 108 14.26 -14.01 -49.41
CA ALA A 108 13.09 -13.82 -48.56
C ALA A 108 13.11 -14.63 -47.25
N PHE A 109 13.87 -15.73 -47.19
CA PHE A 109 14.05 -16.50 -45.94
C PHE A 109 14.80 -15.73 -44.84
N LEU A 110 15.52 -14.66 -45.17
CA LEU A 110 16.21 -13.81 -44.21
C LEU A 110 15.31 -12.71 -43.60
N VAL A 111 14.14 -12.47 -44.19
CA VAL A 111 13.17 -11.47 -43.70
C VAL A 111 12.86 -11.61 -42.20
N PRO A 112 12.59 -12.82 -41.65
CA PRO A 112 12.34 -12.97 -40.21
C PRO A 112 13.56 -12.70 -39.32
N ILE A 113 14.79 -12.69 -39.86
CA ILE A 113 16.00 -12.40 -39.07
C ILE A 113 16.00 -10.94 -38.61
N VAL A 114 15.47 -10.01 -39.40
CA VAL A 114 15.45 -8.57 -39.09
C VAL A 114 14.62 -8.23 -37.84
N PRO A 115 13.34 -8.63 -37.72
CA PRO A 115 12.59 -8.37 -36.49
C PRO A 115 13.15 -9.14 -35.29
N LEU A 116 13.68 -10.36 -35.50
CA LEU A 116 14.30 -11.13 -34.42
C LEU A 116 15.58 -10.46 -33.89
N SER A 117 16.42 -9.92 -34.76
CA SER A 117 17.62 -9.19 -34.35
C SER A 117 17.25 -7.91 -33.63
N PHE A 118 16.22 -7.18 -34.07
CA PHE A 118 15.74 -5.98 -33.38
C PHE A 118 15.33 -6.29 -31.92
N ILE A 119 14.58 -7.37 -31.70
CA ILE A 119 14.21 -7.84 -30.35
C ILE A 119 15.45 -8.20 -29.53
N LEU A 120 16.41 -8.94 -30.10
CA LEU A 120 17.64 -9.32 -29.42
C LEU A 120 18.42 -8.09 -28.96
N THR A 121 18.57 -7.09 -29.84
CA THR A 121 19.34 -5.88 -29.54
C THR A 121 18.65 -5.01 -28.49
N TYR A 122 17.31 -4.91 -28.54
CA TYR A 122 16.52 -4.22 -27.52
C TYR A 122 16.67 -4.89 -26.15
N GLN A 123 16.54 -6.22 -26.09
CA GLN A 123 16.71 -6.96 -24.83
C GLN A 123 18.14 -6.89 -24.31
N TYR A 124 19.13 -6.77 -25.20
CA TYR A 124 20.53 -6.58 -24.84
C TYR A 124 20.74 -5.24 -24.12
N ASP A 125 20.18 -4.16 -24.65
CA ASP A 125 20.22 -2.83 -24.02
C ASP A 125 19.44 -2.81 -22.69
N LEU A 126 18.33 -3.54 -22.57
CA LEU A 126 17.61 -3.69 -21.29
C LEU A 126 18.40 -4.47 -20.22
N GLY A 127 19.11 -5.54 -20.61
CA GLY A 127 19.79 -6.43 -19.66
C GLY A 127 21.19 -5.97 -19.23
N TYR A 128 21.92 -5.29 -20.13
CA TYR A 128 23.31 -4.88 -19.94
C TYR A 128 23.56 -3.38 -20.18
N GLY A 129 22.66 -2.68 -20.86
CA GLY A 129 22.81 -1.28 -21.20
C GLY A 129 22.19 -0.32 -20.19
N THR A 130 22.05 0.94 -20.58
CA THR A 130 21.58 2.04 -19.73
C THR A 130 20.10 2.37 -19.96
N LEU A 131 19.38 1.59 -20.78
CA LEU A 131 17.99 1.89 -21.13
C LEU A 131 17.06 1.98 -19.91
N LEU A 132 17.23 1.10 -18.91
CA LEU A 132 16.45 1.16 -17.68
C LEU A 132 16.72 2.41 -16.84
N GLU A 133 17.96 2.91 -16.85
CA GLU A 133 18.33 4.15 -16.16
C GLU A 133 17.76 5.37 -16.89
N ARG A 134 17.83 5.39 -18.23
CA ARG A 134 17.22 6.44 -19.05
C ARG A 134 15.71 6.49 -18.89
N MET A 135 15.03 5.35 -18.92
CA MET A 135 13.59 5.29 -18.68
C MET A 135 13.19 5.78 -17.28
N LYS A 136 14.02 5.51 -16.27
CA LYS A 136 13.82 6.06 -14.93
C LYS A 136 13.96 7.59 -14.93
N GLY A 137 14.99 8.13 -15.54
CA GLY A 137 15.19 9.58 -15.66
C GLY A 137 14.05 10.26 -16.42
N GLU A 138 13.60 9.68 -17.54
CA GLU A 138 12.42 10.18 -18.27
C GLU A 138 11.14 10.11 -17.43
N ALA A 139 10.95 9.05 -16.63
CA ALA A 139 9.80 8.95 -15.73
C ALA A 139 9.84 10.01 -14.61
N GLU A 140 11.02 10.31 -14.06
CA GLU A 140 11.22 11.40 -13.09
C GLU A 140 10.90 12.77 -13.71
N ASP A 141 11.39 13.05 -14.91
CA ASP A 141 11.09 14.29 -15.63
C ASP A 141 9.59 14.44 -15.94
N ILE A 142 8.90 13.38 -16.36
CA ILE A 142 7.44 13.41 -16.59
C ILE A 142 6.67 13.71 -15.29
N LEU A 143 7.12 13.20 -14.15
CA LEU A 143 6.49 13.44 -12.84
C LEU A 143 6.63 14.90 -12.40
N GLU A 144 7.75 15.55 -12.73
CA GLU A 144 8.04 16.94 -12.36
C GLU A 144 7.47 17.94 -13.37
N THR A 145 7.74 17.73 -14.66
CA THR A 145 7.48 18.69 -15.74
C THR A 145 6.08 18.49 -16.35
N GLU A 146 5.62 17.25 -16.49
CA GLU A 146 4.44 16.91 -17.30
C GLU A 146 3.30 16.28 -16.50
N LYS A 147 3.16 16.67 -15.22
CA LYS A 147 2.13 16.13 -14.31
C LYS A 147 0.69 16.22 -14.84
N SER A 148 0.42 17.14 -15.76
CA SER A 148 -0.89 17.23 -16.44
C SER A 148 -1.20 16.02 -17.33
N LYS A 149 -0.19 15.36 -17.92
CA LYS A 149 -0.36 14.14 -18.73
C LYS A 149 -0.65 12.90 -17.87
N LEU A 150 -0.27 12.93 -16.59
CA LEU A 150 -0.51 11.85 -15.63
C LEU A 150 -1.93 11.89 -15.03
N GLN A 151 -2.75 12.89 -15.40
CA GLN A 151 -4.15 12.93 -14.99
C GLN A 151 -4.91 11.79 -15.66
N LEU A 152 -5.54 10.96 -14.83
CA LEU A 152 -6.41 9.89 -15.29
C LEU A 152 -7.55 10.46 -16.14
N PRO A 153 -7.87 9.91 -17.32
CA PRO A 153 -9.07 10.30 -18.04
C PRO A 153 -10.30 9.97 -17.18
N ARG A 154 -11.10 11.00 -16.86
CA ARG A 154 -12.23 11.05 -15.87
C ARG A 154 -11.87 11.26 -14.40
N GLY A 155 -10.62 11.56 -14.05
CA GLY A 155 -10.22 11.81 -12.66
C GLY A 155 -10.33 10.56 -11.78
N MET A 156 -10.34 10.74 -10.46
CA MET A 156 -10.48 9.62 -9.52
C MET A 156 -11.83 8.91 -9.71
N ILE A 157 -11.86 7.60 -9.47
CA ILE A 157 -13.07 6.78 -9.51
C ILE A 157 -14.01 7.25 -8.39
N THR A 158 -14.86 8.23 -8.70
CA THR A 158 -15.92 8.68 -7.79
C THR A 158 -17.02 7.63 -7.77
N PHE A 159 -17.73 7.54 -6.64
CA PHE A 159 -18.83 6.59 -6.45
C PHE A 159 -19.82 6.60 -7.63
N GLU A 160 -20.10 7.80 -8.17
CA GLU A 160 -20.97 8.01 -9.32
C GLU A 160 -20.49 7.27 -10.58
N SER A 161 -19.18 7.25 -10.85
CA SER A 161 -18.61 6.52 -11.98
C SER A 161 -18.73 4.99 -11.82
N ILE A 162 -18.65 4.49 -10.59
CA ILE A 162 -18.84 3.07 -10.26
C ILE A 162 -20.32 2.68 -10.39
N GLU A 163 -21.23 3.52 -9.92
CA GLU A 163 -22.68 3.31 -10.06
C GLU A 163 -23.12 3.34 -11.51
N LYS A 164 -22.57 4.27 -12.30
CA LYS A 164 -22.83 4.36 -13.74
C LYS A 164 -22.32 3.12 -14.48
N ALA A 165 -21.10 2.66 -14.20
CA ALA A 165 -20.57 1.42 -14.76
C ALA A 165 -21.44 0.20 -14.37
N ARG A 166 -21.95 0.15 -13.13
CA ARG A 166 -22.83 -0.93 -12.65
C ARG A 166 -24.19 -0.93 -13.37
N LYS A 167 -24.77 0.26 -13.63
CA LYS A 167 -26.01 0.42 -14.40
C LYS A 167 -25.81 0.01 -15.86
N GLU A 168 -24.74 0.46 -16.51
CA GLU A 168 -24.41 0.09 -17.89
C GLU A 168 -24.21 -1.42 -18.02
N GLN A 169 -23.54 -2.06 -17.06
CA GLN A 169 -23.40 -3.51 -16.99
C GLN A 169 -24.75 -4.20 -16.82
N SER A 170 -25.63 -3.68 -15.96
CA SER A 170 -26.97 -4.26 -15.72
C SER A 170 -27.91 -4.15 -16.94
N ILE A 171 -27.84 -3.04 -17.69
CA ILE A 171 -28.65 -2.84 -18.91
C ILE A 171 -28.19 -3.81 -20.01
N PHE A 172 -26.88 -4.04 -20.15
CA PHE A 172 -26.33 -4.99 -21.11
C PHE A 172 -26.77 -6.45 -20.88
N PHE A 173 -27.07 -6.83 -19.63
CA PHE A 173 -27.61 -8.16 -19.31
C PHE A 173 -29.12 -8.30 -19.55
N ILE A 174 -29.85 -7.19 -19.63
CA ILE A 174 -31.31 -7.18 -19.86
C ILE A 174 -31.62 -7.20 -21.37
N ASP A 175 -30.72 -6.66 -22.20
CA ASP A 175 -30.90 -6.52 -23.65
C ASP A 175 -30.38 -7.73 -24.47
N LYS A 176 -30.13 -8.87 -23.82
CA LYS A 176 -29.66 -10.13 -24.44
C LYS A 176 -30.60 -11.28 -24.10
#